data_AF-A0A6A9SDV8-F1
#
_entry.id   AF-A0A6A9SDV8-F1
#
_cell.length_a   1.000
_cell.length_b   1.000
_cell.length_c   1.000
_cell.angle_alpha   90.00
_cell.angle_beta   90.00
_cell.angle_gamma   90.00
#
_symmetry.space_group_name_H-M   'P 1'
#
loop_
_entity.id
_entity.type
_entity.pdbx_description
1 polymer ?
#
loop_
_entity_poly.entity_id
_entity_poly.type
_entity_poly.pdbx_seq_one_letter_code
_entity_poly.pdbx_strand_id
1 'polypeptide(L)' 'MVHCPDCQTSLETADDIEFVEVDAKTGFIKASKRFYTANCAACGVTIGSGVAGAKSNGGAA' A
#
# COMPACT_ATOMS: atom_id res chain seq x y z
N MET A 1 6.62 3.59 -19.47
CA MET A 1 5.85 2.36 -19.25
C MET A 1 6.70 1.42 -18.42
N VAL A 2 6.16 0.95 -17.28
CA VAL A 2 6.84 0.01 -16.38
C VAL A 2 6.02 -1.26 -16.37
N HIS A 3 6.66 -2.43 -16.43
CA HIS A 3 5.99 -3.72 -16.40
C HIS A 3 6.14 -4.37 -15.03
N CYS A 4 5.14 -5.15 -14.63
CA CYS A 4 5.24 -6.01 -13.47
C CYS A 4 6.39 -7.01 -13.70
N PRO A 5 7.36 -7.15 -12.78
CA PRO A 5 8.52 -8.01 -12.98
C PRO A 5 8.18 -9.51 -13.07
N ASP A 6 7.02 -9.91 -12.53
CA ASP A 6 6.57 -11.30 -12.51
C ASP A 6 5.73 -11.65 -13.74
N CYS A 7 4.52 -11.08 -13.85
CA CYS A 7 3.59 -11.39 -14.95
C CYS A 7 3.73 -10.52 -16.21
N GLN A 8 4.67 -9.56 -16.24
CA GLN A 8 4.93 -8.65 -17.37
C GLN A 8 3.76 -7.74 -17.79
N THR A 9 2.65 -7.72 -17.04
CA THR A 9 1.53 -6.80 -17.27
C THR A 9 2.01 -5.34 -17.22
N SER A 10 1.48 -4.50 -18.11
CA SER A 10 1.77 -3.07 -18.13
C SER A 10 1.15 -2.39 -16.91
N LEU A 11 1.92 -1.53 -16.22
CA LEU A 11 1.45 -0.70 -15.10
C LEU A 11 1.38 0.74 -15.62
N GLU A 12 0.20 1.18 -16.04
CA GLU A 12 -0.01 2.47 -16.69
C GLU A 12 -0.83 3.43 -15.84
N THR A 13 -1.73 2.87 -15.05
CA THR A 13 -2.70 3.60 -14.24
C THR A 13 -2.64 3.18 -12.78
N ALA A 14 -3.28 3.95 -11.91
CA ALA A 14 -3.40 3.59 -10.50
C ALA A 14 -4.24 2.32 -10.29
N ASP A 15 -5.17 2.02 -11.20
CA ASP A 15 -6.05 0.85 -11.12
C ASP A 15 -5.29 -0.48 -11.32
N ASP A 16 -4.09 -0.42 -11.90
CA ASP A 16 -3.20 -1.58 -12.05
C ASP A 16 -2.52 -1.97 -10.73
N ILE A 17 -2.66 -1.15 -9.68
CA ILE A 17 -2.03 -1.31 -8.37
C ILE A 17 -3.08 -1.44 -7.26
N GLU A 18 -3.05 -2.58 -6.55
CA GLU A 18 -3.85 -2.79 -5.36
C GLU A 18 -3.07 -2.41 -4.09
N PHE A 19 -3.62 -1.49 -3.29
CA PHE A 19 -3.03 -1.09 -2.01
C PHE A 19 -3.72 -1.82 -0.85
N VAL A 20 -2.99 -2.74 -0.22
CA VAL A 20 -3.49 -3.49 0.94
C VAL A 20 -2.85 -2.93 2.21
N GLU A 21 -3.66 -2.51 3.16
CA GLU A 21 -3.19 -2.06 4.48
C GLU A 21 -2.75 -3.25 5.32
N VAL A 22 -1.56 -3.16 5.91
CA VAL A 22 -1.02 -4.15 6.82
C VAL A 22 -1.20 -3.64 8.25
N ASP A 23 -2.01 -4.34 9.04
CA ASP A 23 -2.25 -4.01 10.44
C ASP A 23 -0.96 -4.13 11.26
N ALA A 24 -0.50 -3.01 11.81
CA ALA A 24 0.59 -2.98 12.78
C ALA A 24 0.07 -3.32 14.19
N LYS A 25 0.19 -4.60 14.60
CA LYS A 25 -0.20 -5.08 15.95
C LYS A 25 0.83 -4.73 17.04
N THR A 26 1.42 -3.54 17.05
CA THR A 26 2.36 -3.13 18.10
C THR A 26 1.61 -2.46 19.26
N GLY A 27 1.16 -3.29 20.20
CA GLY A 27 0.19 -2.97 21.26
C GLY A 27 0.60 -2.01 22.40
N PHE A 28 1.58 -1.12 22.24
CA PHE A 28 2.01 -0.25 23.36
C PHE A 28 2.26 1.22 23.01
N ILE A 29 2.50 1.55 21.74
CA ILE A 29 2.56 2.93 21.26
C ILE A 29 1.59 3.00 20.11
N LYS A 30 0.65 3.95 20.16
CA LYS A 30 -0.26 4.27 19.05
C LYS A 30 0.62 4.73 17.88
N ALA A 31 1.20 3.78 17.15
CA ALA A 31 1.99 4.03 15.97
C ALA A 31 0.99 4.53 14.93
N SER A 32 0.86 5.85 14.89
CA SER A 32 -0.04 6.62 14.05
C SER A 32 0.34 6.54 12.57
N LYS A 33 0.63 5.35 12.06
CA LYS A 33 1.13 5.08 10.72
C LYS A 33 0.41 3.86 10.17
N ARG A 34 -0.08 3.98 8.94
CA ARG A 34 -0.71 2.90 8.18
C ARG A 34 0.33 2.39 7.20
N PHE A 35 0.63 1.10 7.24
CA PHE A 35 1.56 0.48 6.31
C PHE A 35 0.75 -0.14 5.19
N TYR A 36 1.23 0.00 3.95
CA TYR A 36 0.57 -0.58 2.78
C TYR A 36 1.56 -1.38 1.96
N THR A 37 1.10 -2.49 1.41
CA THR A 37 1.75 -3.16 0.28
C THR A 37 1.08 -2.70 -1.00
N ALA A 38 1.88 -2.37 -2.00
CA ALA A 38 1.43 -2.14 -3.37
C ALA A 38 1.60 -3.45 -4.13
N ASN A 39 0.49 -4.03 -4.57
CA ASN A 39 0.44 -5.29 -5.29
C ASN A 39 0.02 -5.05 -6.75
N CYS A 40 0.53 -5.86 -7.66
CA CYS A 40 0.02 -5.87 -9.04
C CYS A 40 -1.42 -6.41 -9.04
N ALA A 41 -2.38 -5.65 -9.58
CA ALA A 41 -3.78 -6.08 -9.63
C ALA A 41 -4.02 -7.32 -10.51
N ALA A 42 -3.10 -7.62 -11.45
CA ALA A 42 -3.24 -8.75 -12.37
C ALA A 42 -2.79 -10.10 -11.77
N CYS A 43 -1.69 -10.11 -11.01
CA CYS A 43 -1.10 -11.35 -10.48
C CYS A 43 -0.98 -11.39 -8.96
N GLY A 44 -1.27 -10.29 -8.27
CA GLY A 44 -1.21 -10.18 -6.80
C GLY A 44 0.19 -10.06 -6.22
N VAL A 45 1.26 -10.08 -7.03
CA VAL A 45 2.63 -9.96 -6.52
C VAL A 45 2.86 -8.58 -5.90
N THR A 46 3.52 -8.55 -4.74
CA THR A 46 3.93 -7.29 -4.11
C THR A 46 5.08 -6.67 -4.88
N ILE A 47 4.86 -5.47 -5.40
CA ILE A 47 5.85 -4.70 -6.17
C ILE A 47 6.39 -3.49 -5.41
N GLY A 48 5.83 -3.21 -4.24
CA GLY A 48 6.31 -2.12 -3.38
C GLY A 48 5.60 -2.06 -2.04
N SER A 49 6.03 -1.12 -1.21
CA SER A 49 5.40 -0.81 0.08
C SER A 49 5.44 0.68 0.36
N GLY A 50 4.43 1.18 1.07
CA GLY A 50 4.31 2.58 1.46
C GLY A 50 3.90 2.73 2.91
N VAL A 51 4.15 3.92 3.47
CA VAL A 51 3.70 4.30 4.81
C VAL A 51 2.90 5.59 4.68
N ALA A 52 1.65 5.60 5.15
CA ALA A 52 0.86 6.81 5.28
C ALA A 52 0.72 7.24 6.74
N GLY A 53 0.42 8.51 6.96
CA GLY A 53 0.04 9.05 8.27
C GLY A 53 -1.19 8.34 8.86
N ALA A 54 -1.42 8.55 10.15
CA ALA A 54 -2.60 8.00 10.83
C ALA A 54 -3.87 8.49 10.15
N LYS A 55 -4.88 7.62 10.11
CA LYS A 55 -6.27 8.02 9.90
C LYS A 55 -6.65 8.93 11.07
N SER A 56 -6.65 10.26 10.86
CA SER A 56 -7.12 11.17 11.90
C SER A 56 -8.61 10.90 12.09
N ASN A 57 -9.02 10.68 13.34
CA ASN A 57 -10.43 10.71 13.71
C ASN A 57 -10.66 11.91 14.64
N GLY A 58 -10.21 13.09 14.19
CA GLY A 58 -10.33 14.35 14.92
C GLY A 58 -9.10 15.25 14.78
N GLY A 59 -9.25 16.38 14.09
CA GLY A 59 -8.44 17.58 14.25
C GLY A 59 -7.01 17.55 13.70
N ALA A 60 -6.86 17.96 12.44
CA ALA A 60 -5.68 18.70 12.02
C ALA A 60 -6.21 19.86 11.16
N ALA A 61 -6.27 21.03 11.80
CA ALA A 61 -6.31 22.33 11.14
C ALA A 61 -4.95 22.62 10.49
#